data_AF-A0A2A3YGJ5-F1
#
_entry.id   AF-A0A2A3YGJ5-F1
#
_cell.length_a   1.000
_cell.length_b   1.000
_cell.length_c   1.000
_cell.angle_alpha   90.00
_cell.angle_beta   90.00
_cell.angle_gamma   90.00
#
_symmetry.space_group_name_H-M   'P 1'
#
loop_
_entity.id
_entity.type
_entity.pdbx_description
1 polymer ?
#
loop_
_entity_poly.entity_id
_entity_poly.type
_entity_poly.pdbx_seq_one_letter_code
_entity_poly.pdbx_strand_id
1 'polypeptide(L)'
;MAMVKVYNLGYDVDTGIGELLHTTSVRHAFGMIRREVANPVEITIIEDRLIPTALELTRELSGAWVEGAGQRSIGFSYRAIHERDRWTCTYCGRSVSKTPPREGLLATVDHILPRSRGGESSWLNLVCACKECNNRKADRTPAEAGMALCIAPYDPTRAGRGGVGGGGVGGGVGVGVGVGGEHLPALAGV
;
A
#
# COMPACT_ATOMS: atom_id res chain seq x y z
N MET A 1 0.28 -14.73 27.63
CA MET A 1 -0.64 -13.56 27.59
C MET A 1 -2.00 -14.06 27.15
N ALA A 2 -3.09 -13.65 27.80
CA ALA A 2 -4.44 -14.01 27.35
C ALA A 2 -4.67 -13.50 25.92
N MET A 3 -5.25 -14.37 25.08
CA MET A 3 -5.56 -14.08 23.68
C MET A 3 -7.07 -13.93 23.53
N VAL A 4 -7.49 -12.99 22.70
CA VAL A 4 -8.90 -12.68 22.42
C VAL A 4 -9.19 -13.09 21.00
N LYS A 5 -10.25 -13.88 20.79
CA LYS A 5 -10.73 -14.26 19.46
C LYS A 5 -11.52 -13.11 18.84
N VAL A 6 -11.35 -12.87 17.54
CA VAL A 6 -12.09 -11.84 16.81
C VAL A 6 -12.83 -12.51 15.66
N TYR A 7 -14.15 -12.48 15.73
CA TYR A 7 -15.06 -13.03 14.74
C TYR A 7 -15.60 -11.94 13.80
N ASN A 8 -15.96 -12.35 12.59
CA ASN A 8 -16.76 -11.53 11.69
C ASN A 8 -18.17 -11.31 12.27
N LEU A 9 -18.92 -10.35 11.72
CA LEU A 9 -20.31 -10.11 12.12
C LEU A 9 -21.16 -11.37 11.86
N GLY A 10 -21.99 -11.76 12.81
CA GLY A 10 -22.80 -12.98 12.80
C GLY A 10 -22.28 -14.08 13.73
N TYR A 11 -21.47 -13.76 14.74
CA TYR A 11 -21.07 -14.73 15.77
C TYR A 11 -22.24 -15.00 16.73
N ASP A 12 -22.65 -16.27 16.80
CA ASP A 12 -23.66 -16.76 17.72
C ASP A 12 -22.98 -17.30 19.00
N VAL A 13 -23.25 -16.65 20.12
CA VAL A 13 -22.69 -16.99 21.44
C VAL A 13 -23.29 -18.29 21.99
N ASP A 14 -24.55 -18.59 21.68
CA ASP A 14 -25.26 -19.75 22.20
C ASP A 14 -24.81 -21.04 21.49
N THR A 15 -24.55 -20.96 20.19
CA THR A 15 -24.08 -22.10 19.39
C THR A 15 -22.56 -22.14 19.22
N GLY A 16 -21.87 -21.04 19.51
CA GLY A 16 -20.42 -20.88 19.30
C GLY A 16 -20.03 -20.79 17.83
N ILE A 17 -20.99 -20.57 16.93
CA ILE A 17 -20.80 -20.56 15.48
C ILE A 17 -20.53 -19.13 15.02
N GLY A 18 -19.40 -18.92 14.35
CA GLY A 18 -19.11 -17.68 13.62
C GLY A 18 -17.74 -17.73 12.95
N GLU A 19 -17.53 -16.85 11.97
CA GLU A 19 -16.29 -16.83 11.19
C GLU A 19 -15.16 -16.21 12.00
N LEU A 20 -14.24 -17.04 12.51
CA LEU A 20 -13.06 -16.55 13.22
C LEU A 20 -12.08 -15.92 12.24
N LEU A 21 -11.86 -14.60 12.36
CA LEU A 21 -10.95 -13.87 11.50
C LEU A 21 -9.50 -13.98 11.99
N HIS A 22 -9.27 -13.67 13.26
CA HIS A 22 -7.93 -13.75 13.87
C HIS A 22 -7.98 -13.77 15.41
N THR A 23 -6.81 -13.87 16.03
CA THR A 23 -6.65 -13.70 17.48
C THR A 23 -5.75 -12.50 17.78
N THR A 24 -6.04 -11.81 18.88
CA THR A 24 -5.33 -10.58 19.27
C THR A 24 -5.03 -10.54 20.77
N SER A 25 -4.20 -9.59 21.19
CA SER A 25 -3.91 -9.37 22.61
C SER A 25 -5.06 -8.64 23.31
N VAL A 26 -5.23 -8.87 24.62
CA VAL A 26 -6.22 -8.14 25.44
C VAL A 26 -6.08 -6.62 25.30
N ARG A 27 -4.84 -6.10 25.26
CA ARG A 27 -4.60 -4.65 25.07
C ARG A 27 -5.16 -4.14 23.75
N HIS A 28 -4.97 -4.89 22.67
CA HIS A 28 -5.48 -4.52 21.35
C HIS A 28 -7.01 -4.65 21.31
N ALA A 29 -7.57 -5.71 21.89
CA ALA A 29 -9.01 -5.93 22.00
C ALA A 29 -9.73 -4.72 22.63
N PHE A 30 -9.24 -4.21 23.77
CA PHE A 30 -9.78 -2.98 24.37
C PHE A 30 -9.69 -1.77 23.43
N GLY A 31 -8.62 -1.68 22.63
CA GLY A 31 -8.47 -0.66 21.61
C GLY A 31 -9.46 -0.77 20.46
N MET A 32 -9.96 -1.97 20.15
CA MET A 32 -11.02 -2.18 19.15
C MET A 32 -12.38 -1.79 19.73
N ILE A 33 -12.68 -2.21 20.96
CA ILE A 33 -13.92 -1.87 21.68
C ILE A 33 -14.06 -0.34 21.82
N ARG A 34 -13.03 0.34 22.32
CA ARG A 34 -13.05 1.80 22.54
C ARG A 34 -13.21 2.60 21.24
N ARG A 35 -12.87 2.01 20.09
CA ARG A 35 -13.01 2.63 18.76
C ARG A 35 -14.26 2.16 18.01
N GLU A 36 -15.12 1.36 18.66
CA GLU A 36 -16.36 0.84 18.08
C GLU A 36 -16.13 0.00 16.81
N VAL A 37 -14.95 -0.64 16.71
CA VAL A 37 -14.61 -1.55 15.59
C VAL A 37 -15.15 -2.96 15.86
N ALA A 38 -15.27 -3.32 17.13
CA ALA A 38 -15.75 -4.63 17.55
C ALA A 38 -16.47 -4.57 18.90
N ASN A 39 -17.49 -5.38 19.06
CA ASN A 39 -18.25 -5.56 20.29
C ASN A 39 -17.73 -6.79 21.05
N PRO A 40 -17.61 -6.74 22.39
CA PRO A 40 -17.32 -7.93 23.16
C PRO A 40 -18.54 -8.86 23.17
N VAL A 41 -18.33 -10.11 22.78
CA VAL A 41 -19.37 -11.16 22.76
C VAL A 41 -19.17 -12.21 23.84
N GLU A 42 -17.93 -12.36 24.32
CA GLU A 42 -17.63 -13.12 25.53
C GLU A 42 -16.68 -12.34 26.44
N ILE A 43 -17.00 -12.35 27.73
CA ILE A 43 -16.22 -11.69 28.77
C ILE A 43 -16.06 -12.67 29.93
N THR A 44 -14.85 -12.78 30.44
CA THR A 44 -14.54 -13.50 31.67
C THR A 44 -14.08 -12.54 32.77
N ILE A 45 -14.22 -12.94 34.03
CA ILE A 45 -13.73 -12.20 35.18
C ILE A 45 -12.49 -12.91 35.70
N ILE A 46 -11.35 -12.23 35.67
CA ILE A 46 -10.09 -12.71 36.25
C ILE A 46 -9.65 -11.64 37.25
N GLU A 47 -9.51 -12.01 38.52
CA GLU A 47 -9.02 -11.10 39.58
C GLU A 47 -9.78 -9.75 39.57
N ASP A 48 -11.12 -9.82 39.55
CA ASP A 48 -12.04 -8.67 39.50
C ASP A 48 -11.91 -7.77 38.26
N ARG A 49 -11.26 -8.24 37.19
CA ARG A 49 -11.17 -7.54 35.91
C ARG A 49 -11.98 -8.25 34.84
N LEU A 50 -12.80 -7.49 34.12
CA LEU A 50 -13.49 -7.93 32.91
C LEU A 50 -12.48 -8.06 31.78
N ILE A 51 -12.23 -9.29 31.33
CA ILE A 51 -11.32 -9.59 30.23
C ILE A 51 -12.15 -10.15 29.07
N PRO A 52 -12.18 -9.49 27.89
CA PRO A 52 -12.84 -10.06 26.74
C PRO A 52 -12.08 -11.30 26.27
N THR A 53 -12.80 -12.39 26.02
CA THR A 53 -12.25 -13.62 25.43
C THR A 53 -12.63 -13.75 23.95
N ALA A 54 -13.73 -13.13 23.56
CA ALA A 54 -14.17 -13.04 22.17
C ALA A 54 -14.79 -11.66 21.85
N LEU A 55 -14.49 -11.17 20.65
CA LEU A 55 -15.12 -10.00 20.04
C LEU A 55 -15.78 -10.38 18.71
N GLU A 56 -16.83 -9.67 18.36
CA GLU A 56 -17.46 -9.67 17.03
C GLU A 56 -17.27 -8.28 16.39
N LEU A 57 -16.98 -8.21 15.10
CA LEU A 57 -16.89 -6.93 14.40
C LEU A 57 -18.25 -6.22 14.31
N THR A 58 -18.26 -4.88 14.37
CA THR A 58 -19.50 -4.09 14.25
C THR A 58 -20.06 -4.02 12.82
N ARG A 59 -19.30 -4.48 11.84
CA ARG A 59 -19.69 -4.57 10.44
C ARG A 59 -19.17 -5.87 9.86
N GLU A 60 -19.98 -6.52 9.03
CA GLU A 60 -19.56 -7.68 8.27
C GLU A 60 -18.42 -7.28 7.33
N LEU A 61 -17.32 -8.02 7.41
CA LEU A 61 -16.31 -8.01 6.39
C LEU A 61 -16.72 -8.98 5.28
N SER A 62 -17.56 -8.52 4.36
CA SER A 62 -17.89 -9.27 3.16
C SER A 62 -16.72 -9.16 2.17
N GLY A 63 -15.79 -10.10 2.24
CA GLY A 63 -14.73 -10.26 1.26
C GLY A 63 -14.71 -11.71 0.82
N ALA A 64 -14.73 -11.94 -0.49
CA ALA A 64 -14.40 -13.22 -1.09
C ALA A 64 -12.99 -13.67 -0.66
N TRP A 65 -12.86 -14.24 0.53
CA TRP A 65 -11.78 -15.13 0.92
C TRP A 65 -12.23 -16.53 0.53
N VAL A 66 -12.21 -16.80 -0.77
CA VAL A 66 -12.39 -18.17 -1.26
C VAL A 66 -11.25 -18.99 -0.68
N GLU A 67 -11.59 -20.07 0.00
CA GLU A 67 -10.67 -21.13 0.41
C GLU A 67 -9.72 -21.46 -0.75
N GLY A 68 -8.41 -21.36 -0.50
CA GLY A 68 -7.41 -21.84 -1.44
C GLY A 68 -6.13 -21.01 -1.44
N ALA A 69 -5.07 -21.63 -0.94
CA ALA A 69 -3.68 -21.18 -0.93
C ALA A 69 -3.34 -20.14 0.15
N GLY A 70 -2.63 -20.59 1.18
CA GLY A 70 -1.99 -19.77 2.21
C GLY A 70 -0.94 -18.82 1.63
N GLN A 71 -1.39 -17.74 1.00
CA GLN A 71 -0.60 -16.55 0.79
C GLN A 71 -0.88 -15.64 1.96
N ARG A 72 0.14 -15.32 2.76
CA ARG A 72 0.08 -14.20 3.70
C ARG A 72 -0.45 -13.00 2.93
N SER A 73 -1.72 -12.61 3.16
CA SER A 73 -2.27 -11.39 2.58
C SER A 73 -1.29 -10.27 2.93
N ILE A 74 -0.71 -9.60 1.93
CA ILE A 74 0.20 -8.49 2.18
C ILE A 74 -0.67 -7.41 2.84
N GLY A 75 -0.62 -7.37 4.18
CA GLY A 75 -1.42 -6.45 4.96
C GLY A 75 -1.10 -5.02 4.54
N PHE A 76 -2.13 -4.29 4.12
CA PHE A 76 -1.99 -2.90 3.70
C PHE A 76 -1.45 -2.07 4.88
N SER A 77 -0.23 -1.55 4.74
CA SER A 77 0.45 -0.72 5.73
C SER A 77 1.48 0.17 5.06
N TYR A 78 1.86 1.28 5.69
CA TYR A 78 2.92 2.15 5.14
C TYR A 78 4.25 1.42 4.99
N ARG A 79 4.56 0.49 5.90
CA ARG A 79 5.71 -0.41 5.76
C ARG A 79 5.62 -1.24 4.48
N ALA A 80 4.44 -1.75 4.16
CA ALA A 80 4.23 -2.53 2.95
C ALA A 80 4.33 -1.68 1.67
N ILE A 81 4.00 -0.38 1.70
CA ILE A 81 4.29 0.56 0.60
C ILE A 81 5.81 0.71 0.40
N HIS A 82 6.57 0.91 1.49
CA HIS A 82 8.03 0.97 1.41
C HIS A 82 8.63 -0.33 0.86
N GLU A 83 8.11 -1.49 1.27
CA GLU A 83 8.56 -2.79 0.76
C GLU A 83 8.21 -2.99 -0.72
N ARG A 84 6.97 -2.65 -1.13
CA ARG A 84 6.53 -2.71 -2.53
C ARG A 84 7.44 -1.91 -3.45
N ASP A 85 7.79 -0.70 -3.01
CA ASP A 85 8.62 0.24 -3.76
C ASP A 85 10.13 0.04 -3.51
N ARG A 86 10.51 -1.06 -2.86
CA ARG A 86 11.91 -1.44 -2.56
C ARG A 86 12.70 -0.32 -1.90
N TRP A 87 12.08 0.36 -0.94
CA TRP A 87 12.68 1.46 -0.18
C TRP A 87 13.30 2.54 -1.08
N THR A 88 12.66 2.81 -2.22
CA THR A 88 13.15 3.77 -3.22
C THR A 88 12.13 4.88 -3.40
N CYS A 89 12.59 6.13 -3.32
CA CYS A 89 11.74 7.29 -3.57
C CYS A 89 11.23 7.26 -5.01
N THR A 90 9.91 7.21 -5.17
CA THR A 90 9.25 7.11 -6.48
C THR A 90 9.45 8.36 -7.32
N TYR A 91 9.81 9.50 -6.73
CA TYR A 91 10.00 10.76 -7.46
C TYR A 91 11.43 11.00 -7.94
N CYS A 92 12.44 10.62 -7.15
CA CYS A 92 13.83 10.92 -7.45
C CYS A 92 14.71 9.69 -7.65
N GLY A 93 14.15 8.48 -7.46
CA GLY A 93 14.87 7.22 -7.62
C GLY A 93 15.92 6.93 -6.53
N ARG A 94 16.11 7.82 -5.55
CA ARG A 94 17.08 7.61 -4.47
C ARG A 94 16.55 6.64 -3.42
N SER A 95 17.42 5.82 -2.86
CA SER A 95 17.10 4.96 -1.73
C SER A 95 16.77 5.79 -0.49
N VAL A 96 15.76 5.34 0.26
CA VAL A 96 15.29 5.95 1.50
C VAL A 96 15.35 4.95 2.64
N SER A 97 15.48 5.44 3.87
CA SER A 97 15.43 4.61 5.07
C SER A 97 14.87 5.41 6.24
N LYS A 98 14.62 4.73 7.37
CA LYS A 98 14.22 5.41 8.62
C LYS A 98 15.36 6.16 9.29
N THR A 99 16.60 5.80 8.98
CA THR A 99 17.84 6.39 9.51
C THR A 99 18.81 6.68 8.37
N PRO A 100 18.47 7.63 7.49
CA PRO A 100 19.28 7.95 6.31
C PRO A 100 20.51 8.79 6.68
N PRO A 101 21.53 8.86 5.81
CA PRO A 101 22.69 9.75 6.02
C PRO A 101 22.37 11.24 5.92
N ARG A 102 21.21 11.60 5.34
CA ARG A 102 20.72 12.98 5.21
C ARG A 102 19.23 13.02 5.49
N GLU A 103 18.77 14.03 6.22
CA GLU A 103 17.36 14.17 6.61
C GLU A 103 16.39 14.19 5.41
N GLY A 104 16.80 14.79 4.29
CA GLY A 104 16.02 14.82 3.05
C GLY A 104 15.70 13.44 2.46
N LEU A 105 16.48 12.41 2.81
CA LEU A 105 16.31 11.01 2.38
C LEU A 105 15.47 10.16 3.36
N LEU A 106 14.86 10.78 4.37
CA LEU A 106 14.00 10.06 5.32
C LEU A 106 12.83 9.43 4.59
N ALA A 107 12.59 8.14 4.84
CA ALA A 107 11.49 7.40 4.24
C ALA A 107 10.15 7.93 4.73
N THR A 108 9.31 8.34 3.79
CA THR A 108 7.93 8.78 4.01
C THR A 108 6.99 8.05 3.04
N VAL A 109 5.70 8.22 3.23
CA VAL A 109 4.66 7.79 2.28
C VAL A 109 3.93 9.04 1.83
N ASP A 110 3.69 9.14 0.53
CA ASP A 110 2.99 10.27 -0.08
C ASP A 110 1.78 9.78 -0.87
N HIS A 111 0.74 10.62 -0.92
CA HIS A 111 -0.47 10.40 -1.69
C HIS A 111 -0.35 11.08 -3.07
N ILE A 112 -0.46 10.32 -4.15
CA ILE A 112 -0.42 10.84 -5.54
C ILE A 112 -1.50 11.91 -5.72
N LEU A 113 -2.76 11.57 -5.45
CA LEU A 113 -3.82 12.54 -5.23
C LEU A 113 -3.78 12.93 -3.74
N PRO A 114 -3.49 14.20 -3.38
CA PRO A 114 -3.40 14.61 -1.99
C PRO A 114 -4.68 14.31 -1.20
N ARG A 115 -4.51 13.95 0.09
CA ARG A 115 -5.64 13.69 0.98
C ARG A 115 -6.58 14.89 1.12
N SER A 116 -6.02 16.10 1.12
CA SER A 116 -6.75 17.39 1.13
C SER A 116 -7.70 17.55 -0.07
N ARG A 117 -7.49 16.77 -1.14
CA ARG A 117 -8.31 16.75 -2.37
C ARG A 117 -9.07 15.43 -2.55
N GLY A 118 -9.30 14.67 -1.48
CA GLY A 118 -10.08 13.43 -1.51
C GLY A 118 -9.27 12.18 -1.88
N GLY A 119 -7.94 12.25 -1.90
CA GLY A 119 -7.09 11.09 -2.14
C GLY A 119 -7.20 10.01 -1.07
N GLU A 120 -7.56 8.80 -1.49
CA GLU A 120 -7.68 7.65 -0.60
C GLU A 120 -6.33 7.05 -0.23
N SER A 121 -6.24 6.42 0.94
CA SER A 121 -5.09 5.61 1.32
C SER A 121 -5.24 4.21 0.72
N SER A 122 -4.81 4.03 -0.52
CA SER A 122 -4.87 2.77 -1.27
C SER A 122 -3.53 2.42 -1.92
N TRP A 123 -3.37 1.17 -2.36
CA TRP A 123 -2.17 0.75 -3.10
C TRP A 123 -1.89 1.62 -4.33
N LEU A 124 -2.93 2.03 -5.04
CA LEU A 124 -2.77 2.79 -6.28
C LEU A 124 -2.51 4.28 -6.05
N ASN A 125 -2.81 4.80 -4.85
CA ASN A 125 -2.63 6.22 -4.55
C ASN A 125 -1.45 6.51 -3.60
N LEU A 126 -0.91 5.51 -2.91
CA LEU A 126 0.24 5.69 -2.03
C LEU A 126 1.55 5.24 -2.70
N VAL A 127 2.59 6.03 -2.50
CA VAL A 127 3.95 5.73 -2.97
C VAL A 127 5.01 6.01 -1.90
N CYS A 128 6.12 5.30 -1.98
CA CYS A 128 7.32 5.62 -1.22
C CYS A 128 7.92 6.93 -1.72
N ALA A 129 8.20 7.85 -0.80
CA ALA A 129 8.84 9.14 -1.10
C ALA A 129 9.88 9.50 -0.04
N CYS A 130 10.94 10.20 -0.44
CA CYS A 130 11.85 10.84 0.50
C CYS A 130 11.22 12.14 1.04
N LYS A 131 11.58 12.54 2.27
CA LYS A 131 11.08 13.77 2.91
C LYS A 131 11.21 15.01 2.01
N GLU A 132 12.35 15.17 1.34
CA GLU A 132 12.61 16.29 0.43
C GLU A 132 11.61 16.35 -0.74
N CYS A 133 11.40 15.23 -1.44
CA CYS A 133 10.45 15.17 -2.55
C CYS A 133 9.01 15.30 -2.07
N ASN A 134 8.66 14.64 -0.96
CA ASN A 134 7.31 14.73 -0.39
C ASN A 134 6.95 16.18 -0.03
N ASN A 135 7.85 16.89 0.66
CA ASN A 135 7.68 18.31 0.96
C ASN A 135 7.62 19.19 -0.29
N ARG A 136 8.43 18.87 -1.31
CA ARG A 136 8.38 19.60 -2.58
C ARG A 136 7.04 19.41 -3.29
N LYS A 137 6.47 18.21 -3.30
CA LYS A 137 5.15 17.96 -3.91
C LYS A 137 4.04 18.65 -3.11
N ALA A 138 4.02 18.46 -1.79
CA ALA A 138 2.99 18.98 -0.89
C ALA A 138 1.57 18.60 -1.36
N ASP A 139 0.60 19.52 -1.22
CA ASP A 139 -0.81 19.34 -1.62
C ASP A 139 -1.07 19.45 -3.13
N ARG A 140 -0.07 19.13 -3.95
CA ARG A 140 -0.17 19.07 -5.41
C ARG A 140 -0.13 17.63 -5.89
N THR A 141 -0.69 17.40 -7.07
CA THR A 141 -0.47 16.17 -7.83
C THR A 141 0.96 16.13 -8.40
N PRO A 142 1.49 14.94 -8.75
CA PRO A 142 2.80 14.82 -9.41
C PRO A 142 2.92 15.70 -10.66
N ALA A 143 1.85 15.81 -11.46
CA ALA A 143 1.81 16.64 -12.65
C ALA A 143 1.94 18.15 -12.31
N GLU A 144 1.15 18.64 -11.36
CA GLU A 144 1.22 20.04 -10.89
C GLU A 144 2.56 20.40 -10.23
N ALA A 145 3.24 19.42 -9.63
CA ALA A 145 4.56 19.62 -9.03
C ALA A 145 5.71 19.47 -10.05
N GLY A 146 5.44 19.04 -11.29
CA GLY A 146 6.48 18.71 -12.27
C GLY A 146 7.35 17.52 -11.83
N MET A 147 6.76 16.57 -11.11
CA MET A 147 7.45 15.44 -10.47
C MET A 147 6.93 14.12 -11.03
N ALA A 148 7.49 13.66 -12.15
CA ALA A 148 7.12 12.37 -12.70
C ALA A 148 7.43 11.21 -11.74
N LEU A 149 6.59 10.18 -11.76
CA LEU A 149 6.82 8.94 -11.02
C LEU A 149 7.81 8.06 -11.80
N CYS A 150 8.90 7.65 -11.16
CA CYS A 150 9.87 6.69 -11.71
C CYS A 150 9.34 5.26 -11.70
N ILE A 151 8.35 4.96 -10.84
CA ILE A 151 7.73 3.64 -10.68
C ILE A 151 6.21 3.86 -10.60
N ALA A 152 5.45 3.14 -11.41
CA ALA A 152 4.00 3.18 -11.34
C ALA A 152 3.51 2.40 -10.09
N PRO A 153 2.59 2.96 -9.28
CA PRO A 153 2.02 2.24 -8.15
C PRO A 153 1.21 1.05 -8.65
N TYR A 154 1.29 -0.07 -7.95
CA TYR A 154 0.52 -1.28 -8.24
C TYR A 154 -0.03 -1.90 -6.96
N ASP A 155 -1.05 -2.73 -7.12
CA ASP A 155 -1.64 -3.52 -6.05
C ASP A 155 -1.01 -4.93 -6.04
N PRO A 156 -0.15 -5.23 -5.04
CA PRO A 156 0.54 -6.52 -4.98
C PRO A 156 -0.42 -7.69 -4.67
N THR A 157 -1.63 -7.42 -4.17
CA THR A 157 -2.66 -8.46 -3.96
C THR A 157 -3.28 -8.94 -5.28
N ARG A 158 -3.24 -8.09 -6.31
CA ARG A 158 -3.74 -8.41 -7.66
C ARG A 158 -2.67 -8.96 -8.58
N ALA A 159 -1.39 -8.67 -8.29
CA ALA A 159 -0.24 -9.12 -9.07
C ALA A 159 0.01 -10.64 -9.02
N GLY A 160 -0.65 -11.38 -8.11
CA GLY A 160 -0.57 -12.85 -8.03
C GLY A 160 -1.32 -13.62 -9.12
N ARG A 161 -2.09 -12.95 -9.99
CA ARG A 161 -2.74 -13.59 -11.17
C ARG A 161 -1.89 -13.34 -12.43
N GLY A 162 -0.88 -14.18 -12.64
CA GLY A 162 -0.13 -14.21 -13.91
C GLY A 162 1.36 -14.26 -13.67
N GLY A 163 1.98 -15.40 -13.99
CA GLY A 163 3.39 -15.64 -13.79
C GLY A 163 4.32 -14.88 -14.74
N VAL A 164 5.60 -14.91 -14.35
CA VAL A 164 6.85 -14.85 -15.15
C VAL A 164 7.10 -13.69 -16.15
N GLY A 165 8.26 -13.06 -15.96
CA GLY A 165 8.99 -12.21 -16.92
C GLY A 165 9.40 -10.88 -16.28
N GLY A 166 10.65 -10.60 -15.89
CA GLY A 166 11.90 -10.92 -16.57
C GLY A 166 12.13 -9.93 -17.71
N GLY A 167 13.01 -8.93 -17.50
CA GLY A 167 13.43 -7.93 -18.49
C GLY A 167 13.13 -6.50 -18.00
N GLY A 168 14.08 -5.61 -17.73
CA GLY A 168 15.41 -5.49 -18.32
C GLY A 168 15.31 -4.71 -19.63
N VAL A 169 15.92 -3.53 -19.64
CA VAL A 169 16.27 -2.62 -20.75
C VAL A 169 15.16 -1.80 -21.42
N GLY A 170 15.46 -0.51 -21.55
CA GLY A 170 14.68 0.46 -22.32
C GLY A 170 15.17 1.90 -22.15
N GLY A 171 16.48 2.11 -22.07
CA GLY A 171 17.06 3.45 -22.15
C GLY A 171 16.84 4.02 -23.54
N GLY A 172 15.98 5.03 -23.66
CA GLY A 172 15.90 5.89 -24.82
C GLY A 172 17.00 6.94 -24.74
N VAL A 173 18.19 6.59 -25.23
CA VAL A 173 19.20 7.57 -25.63
C VAL A 173 18.62 8.42 -26.74
N GLY A 174 18.53 9.73 -26.48
CA GLY A 174 18.33 10.71 -27.52
C GLY A 174 19.52 10.68 -28.49
N VAL A 175 19.20 10.70 -29.78
CA VAL A 175 20.17 11.08 -30.81
C VAL A 175 19.50 12.17 -31.62
N GLY A 176 19.86 13.40 -31.29
CA GLY A 176 19.75 14.52 -32.22
C GLY A 176 21.17 14.97 -32.54
N VAL A 177 21.63 14.73 -33.77
CA VAL A 177 22.54 15.62 -34.50
C VAL A 177 22.31 15.33 -35.99
N GLY A 178 21.91 16.34 -36.77
CA GLY A 178 21.85 16.25 -38.23
C GLY A 178 23.19 16.59 -38.87
N VAL A 179 23.33 16.35 -40.19
CA VAL A 179 24.05 17.17 -41.17
C VAL A 179 23.89 16.58 -42.58
N GLY A 180 23.73 17.47 -43.58
CA GLY A 180 24.12 17.31 -45.00
C GLY A 180 23.40 16.23 -45.82
N GLY A 181 22.76 16.49 -46.95
CA GLY A 181 23.18 17.38 -48.01
C GLY A 181 23.69 16.54 -49.18
N GLU A 182 22.80 16.12 -50.07
CA GLU A 182 23.20 15.75 -51.43
C GLU A 182 22.09 16.08 -52.43
N HIS A 183 22.56 16.73 -53.48
CA HIS A 183 21.84 17.38 -54.55
C HIS A 183 22.06 16.46 -55.75
N LEU A 184 21.00 15.93 -56.35
CA LEU A 184 21.09 15.25 -57.64
C LEU A 184 19.93 15.72 -58.54
N PRO A 185 20.24 16.26 -59.73
CA PRO A 185 19.22 16.64 -60.71
C PRO A 185 18.86 15.43 -61.58
N ALA A 186 17.56 15.23 -61.85
CA ALA A 186 17.11 14.29 -62.87
C ALA A 186 16.71 15.04 -64.14
N LEU A 187 17.25 14.52 -65.23
CA LEU A 187 17.32 15.01 -66.59
C LEU A 187 15.97 15.02 -67.35
N ALA A 188 16.05 15.71 -68.50
CA ALA A 188 15.05 15.91 -69.52
C ALA A 188 14.67 14.65 -70.36
N GLY A 189 13.56 14.78 -71.10
CA GLY A 189 13.03 13.87 -72.13
C GLY A 189 11.77 13.17 -71.60
N VAL A 190 10.57 13.37 -72.16
CA VAL A 190 10.17 13.46 -73.58
C VAL A 190 8.90 14.30 -73.72
#